data_AF-A0A4Y3RLQ6-F1
#
_entry.id   AF-A0A4Y3RLQ6-F1
#
_cell.length_a   1.000
_cell.length_b   1.000
_cell.length_c   1.000
_cell.angle_alpha   90.00
_cell.angle_beta   90.00
_cell.angle_gamma   90.00
#
_symmetry.space_group_name_H-M   'P 1'
#
loop_
_entity.id
_entity.type
_entity.pdbx_description
1 polymer ?
#
loop_
_entity_poly.entity_id
_entity_poly.type
_entity_poly.pdbx_seq_one_letter_code
_entity_poly.pdbx_strand_id
1 'polypeptide(L)'
;MVARYVVSPRGGRRTYPDITSALRAAEVRGRPALIEIAPGHYEEALTVRGEVRLAAAEGPGSVLVSRPRGAVLDAFGAVSVHGLTLAGRDAGVDIVGCHTGTLTLDRTEVRAHDGVAVHARPRTSVTLRDSVVLYGRTVFTGSAGLVERCRFTDAADNAIAAIEGARVTVRGSRIEGSRIHGVRVCDAYAEVVGCELTGTGKAALVADTRGELAVAECAISAVHAEGIMFVEQSRGSVDRTRVTDALHGIVTKSGAGPVVRGSVFADCRDTGINVQDAGLGTFEHCRVLGARNVAVFSTKGGAPEVRDCRVEGGNVGVAVTEGGRGRFTRVAAEDLTGTALRVYDEGGAVFSQVRVERCPAGLEARGNGGTTAEVTDAVFRDIGLGAVAIDGQSRVTLRNVTAERGGMVGFAVAGEALLQITDSRATEVGSGGIGALGSGRLVARNVTVTGSEGLGLFGTGSAYLDVVDSTFTDCAVAGASFDEKAAGRLAGCTVDSTDGASGTGAVAVRHNGLVDLTSLRTSLPVVRHKEKPATPPQILQVFNGPVFNGPVHDVQLAWNNGHVVQQQTEGDSTHP
;
A
#
# COMPACT_ATOMS: atom_id res chain seq x y z
N MET A 1 -48.27 -6.62 28.52
CA MET A 1 -49.09 -5.68 27.73
C MET A 1 -48.38 -4.34 27.73
N VAL A 2 -47.93 -3.86 26.56
CA VAL A 2 -47.22 -2.57 26.43
C VAL A 2 -48.21 -1.43 26.61
N ALA A 3 -47.93 -0.48 27.50
CA ALA A 3 -48.77 0.69 27.72
C ALA A 3 -48.54 1.73 26.62
N ARG A 4 -49.61 2.19 25.97
CA ARG A 4 -49.56 3.15 24.86
C ARG A 4 -49.85 4.57 25.36
N TYR A 5 -49.01 5.52 24.97
CA TYR A 5 -49.09 6.94 25.28
C TYR A 5 -48.97 7.72 23.96
N VAL A 6 -49.85 8.71 23.75
CA VAL A 6 -49.88 9.50 22.51
C VAL A 6 -49.52 10.94 22.83
N VAL A 7 -48.51 11.48 22.14
CA VAL A 7 -48.07 12.87 22.23
C VAL A 7 -48.67 13.66 21.07
N SER A 8 -49.37 14.75 21.37
CA SER A 8 -49.96 15.67 20.39
C SER A 8 -49.87 17.11 20.90
N PRO A 9 -49.04 17.98 20.31
CA PRO A 9 -48.92 19.37 20.72
C PRO A 9 -50.20 20.17 20.42
N ARG A 10 -51.04 19.68 19.49
CA ARG A 10 -52.35 20.25 19.17
C ARG A 10 -53.46 19.79 20.13
N GLY A 11 -53.12 18.98 21.13
CA GLY A 11 -54.07 18.40 22.07
C GLY A 11 -54.88 17.24 21.50
N GLY A 12 -55.78 16.70 22.32
CA GLY A 12 -56.56 15.50 22.01
C GLY A 12 -57.06 14.80 23.28
N ARG A 13 -58.03 13.90 23.14
CA ARG A 13 -58.52 13.12 24.29
C ARG A 13 -57.48 12.06 24.65
N ARG A 14 -57.00 12.07 25.91
CA ARG A 14 -55.96 11.15 26.43
C ARG A 14 -54.59 11.29 25.74
N THR A 15 -54.27 12.47 25.22
CA THR A 15 -52.94 12.79 24.69
C THR A 15 -52.12 13.59 25.70
N TYR A 16 -50.81 13.56 25.54
CA TYR A 16 -49.85 14.37 26.27
C TYR A 16 -49.41 15.56 25.40
N PRO A 17 -49.19 16.76 25.97
CA PRO A 17 -48.80 17.94 25.20
C PRO A 17 -47.35 17.86 24.68
N ASP A 18 -46.48 17.11 25.36
CA ASP A 18 -45.05 17.00 25.08
C ASP A 18 -44.55 15.57 25.37
N ILE A 19 -43.34 15.24 24.90
CA ILE A 19 -42.78 13.89 25.02
C ILE A 19 -42.39 13.61 26.48
N THR A 20 -41.84 14.61 27.17
CA THR A 20 -41.36 14.48 28.55
C THR A 20 -42.49 14.12 29.53
N SER A 21 -43.67 14.69 29.38
CA SER A 21 -44.84 14.37 30.22
C SER A 21 -45.37 12.96 29.97
N ALA A 22 -45.34 12.48 28.72
CA ALA A 22 -45.67 11.10 28.39
C ALA A 22 -44.66 10.11 29.01
N LEU A 23 -43.36 10.44 28.93
CA LEU A 23 -42.28 9.66 29.56
C LEU A 23 -42.44 9.58 31.08
N ARG A 24 -42.70 10.70 31.76
CA ARG A 24 -42.96 10.71 33.22
C ARG A 24 -44.16 9.83 33.58
N ALA A 25 -45.23 9.88 32.79
CA ALA A 25 -46.42 9.05 33.02
C ALA A 25 -46.19 7.56 32.72
N ALA A 26 -45.25 7.22 31.84
CA ALA A 26 -44.78 5.86 31.62
C ALA A 26 -43.94 5.35 32.79
N GLU A 27 -42.99 6.16 33.26
CA GLU A 27 -42.07 5.84 34.35
C GLU A 27 -42.83 5.52 35.66
N VAL A 28 -43.84 6.33 36.01
CA VAL A 28 -44.68 6.11 37.20
C VAL A 28 -45.37 4.74 37.19
N ARG A 29 -45.70 4.20 36.00
CA ARG A 29 -46.33 2.87 35.90
C ARG A 29 -45.32 1.71 35.95
N GLY A 30 -44.04 1.96 35.68
CA GLY A 30 -42.98 0.94 35.71
C GLY A 30 -43.19 -0.23 34.74
N ARG A 31 -43.95 -0.03 33.65
CA ARG A 31 -44.27 -1.06 32.65
C ARG A 31 -43.68 -0.71 31.28
N PRO A 32 -43.45 -1.70 30.40
CA PRO A 32 -43.05 -1.44 29.02
C PRO A 32 -44.00 -0.44 28.35
N ALA A 33 -43.45 0.58 27.69
CA ALA A 33 -44.23 1.69 27.16
C ALA A 33 -43.93 1.97 25.67
N LEU A 34 -44.98 2.33 24.93
CA LEU A 34 -44.90 2.89 23.59
C LEU A 34 -45.37 4.34 23.65
N ILE A 35 -44.48 5.26 23.29
CA ILE A 35 -44.76 6.69 23.13
C ILE A 35 -44.86 6.97 21.62
N GLU A 36 -46.07 7.16 21.12
CA GLU A 36 -46.32 7.60 19.74
C GLU A 36 -46.41 9.11 19.67
N ILE A 37 -45.68 9.70 18.74
CA ILE A 37 -45.44 11.14 18.69
C ILE A 37 -46.00 11.68 17.38
N ALA A 38 -47.00 12.56 17.47
CA ALA A 38 -47.56 13.24 16.31
C ALA A 38 -46.52 14.18 15.66
N PRO A 39 -46.67 14.52 14.36
CA PRO A 39 -45.73 15.40 13.68
C PRO A 39 -45.54 16.74 14.39
N GLY A 40 -44.30 17.21 14.43
CA GLY A 40 -43.98 18.47 15.06
C GLY A 40 -42.51 18.66 15.38
N HIS A 41 -42.20 19.87 15.84
CA HIS A 41 -40.90 20.23 16.40
C HIS A 41 -41.02 20.32 17.92
N TYR A 42 -40.23 19.51 18.61
CA TYR A 42 -40.19 19.37 20.06
C TYR A 42 -38.83 19.85 20.56
N GLU A 43 -38.81 20.95 21.30
CA GLU A 43 -37.60 21.46 21.94
C GLU A 43 -37.47 20.90 23.36
N GLU A 44 -37.06 19.63 23.47
CA GLU A 44 -37.09 18.86 24.72
C GLU A 44 -35.78 18.09 24.95
N ALA A 45 -35.45 17.84 26.22
CA ALA A 45 -34.38 16.92 26.61
C ALA A 45 -35.01 15.62 27.12
N LEU A 46 -34.77 14.52 26.41
CA LEU A 46 -35.43 13.25 26.67
C LEU A 46 -34.54 12.37 27.56
N THR A 47 -34.94 12.17 28.81
CA THR A 47 -34.35 11.14 29.67
C THR A 47 -35.29 9.95 29.73
N VAL A 48 -34.87 8.82 29.16
CA VAL A 48 -35.72 7.63 28.99
C VAL A 48 -35.20 6.51 29.89
N ARG A 49 -36.07 5.99 30.76
CA ARG A 49 -35.74 4.92 31.72
C ARG A 49 -36.61 3.69 31.50
N GLY A 50 -36.03 2.51 31.66
CA GLY A 50 -36.75 1.22 31.56
C GLY A 50 -36.94 0.73 30.13
N GLU A 51 -38.03 0.00 29.87
CA GLU A 51 -38.37 -0.55 28.55
C GLU A 51 -39.31 0.39 27.81
N VAL A 52 -38.78 1.20 26.88
CA VAL A 52 -39.55 2.27 26.21
C VAL A 52 -39.28 2.30 24.72
N ARG A 53 -40.35 2.43 23.93
CA ARG A 53 -40.30 2.70 22.49
C ARG A 53 -40.81 4.11 22.20
N LEU A 54 -39.99 4.94 21.56
CA LEU A 54 -40.36 6.22 20.98
C LEU A 54 -40.61 6.02 19.49
N ALA A 55 -41.78 6.43 18.98
CA ALA A 55 -42.12 6.24 17.57
C ALA A 55 -42.80 7.49 16.99
N ALA A 56 -42.31 7.94 15.83
CA ALA A 56 -43.00 8.94 15.03
C ALA A 56 -44.27 8.34 14.42
N ALA A 57 -45.43 8.95 14.69
CA ALA A 57 -46.74 8.42 14.30
C ALA A 57 -46.97 8.43 12.78
N GLU A 58 -46.37 9.39 12.07
CA GLU A 58 -46.49 9.53 10.61
C GLU A 58 -45.18 9.16 9.88
N GLY A 59 -44.31 8.39 10.54
CA GLY A 59 -43.07 7.87 9.96
C GLY A 59 -41.87 8.83 10.01
N PRO A 60 -40.73 8.41 9.43
CA PRO A 60 -39.46 9.14 9.51
C PRO A 60 -39.55 10.60 9.02
N GLY A 61 -38.91 11.51 9.75
CA GLY A 61 -38.85 12.94 9.41
C GLY A 61 -40.08 13.76 9.82
N SER A 62 -41.16 13.13 10.31
CA SER A 62 -42.33 13.84 10.81
C SER A 62 -42.12 14.47 12.20
N VAL A 63 -41.17 13.95 12.98
CA VAL A 63 -40.87 14.39 14.35
C VAL A 63 -39.42 14.85 14.46
N LEU A 64 -39.23 16.13 14.73
CA LEU A 64 -37.93 16.72 15.08
C LEU A 64 -37.88 16.96 16.59
N VAL A 65 -36.94 16.33 17.28
CA VAL A 65 -36.58 16.66 18.65
C VAL A 65 -35.24 17.37 18.63
N SER A 66 -35.16 18.57 19.20
CA SER A 66 -33.92 19.34 19.18
C SER A 66 -33.61 20.03 20.49
N ARG A 67 -32.33 20.29 20.72
CA ARG A 67 -31.85 21.12 21.83
C ARG A 67 -30.74 22.07 21.37
N PRO A 68 -30.78 23.36 21.77
CA PRO A 68 -29.66 24.26 21.54
C PRO A 68 -28.40 23.86 22.33
N ARG A 69 -28.58 23.32 23.54
CA ARG A 69 -27.50 22.91 24.45
C ARG A 69 -27.83 21.62 25.20
N GLY A 70 -26.82 20.79 25.41
CA GLY A 70 -26.94 19.50 26.10
C GLY A 70 -27.48 18.35 25.24
N ALA A 71 -27.58 17.18 25.85
CA ALA A 71 -28.09 15.97 25.20
C ALA A 71 -29.55 16.10 24.78
N VAL A 72 -29.90 15.47 23.66
CA VAL A 72 -31.29 15.35 23.18
C VAL A 72 -31.93 14.09 23.74
N LEU A 73 -31.19 12.97 23.79
CA LEU A 73 -31.67 11.70 24.30
C LEU A 73 -30.62 11.03 25.20
N ASP A 74 -30.98 10.80 26.46
CA ASP A 74 -30.25 9.93 27.37
C ASP A 74 -31.08 8.68 27.69
N ALA A 75 -30.57 7.51 27.30
CA ALA A 75 -31.20 6.22 27.48
C ALA A 75 -30.60 5.42 28.66
N PHE A 76 -31.47 4.97 29.55
CA PHE A 76 -31.14 4.17 30.74
C PHE A 76 -32.07 2.94 30.83
N GLY A 77 -31.80 1.89 30.06
CA GLY A 77 -32.66 0.70 30.01
C GLY A 77 -32.72 0.07 28.61
N ALA A 78 -33.85 -0.52 28.26
CA ALA A 78 -34.11 -1.08 26.93
C ALA A 78 -34.91 -0.08 26.10
N VAL A 79 -34.22 0.79 25.37
CA VAL A 79 -34.84 1.91 24.65
C VAL A 79 -34.79 1.67 23.14
N SER A 80 -35.91 1.91 22.46
CA SER A 80 -35.97 1.91 20.99
C SER A 80 -36.54 3.22 20.47
N VAL A 81 -35.92 3.78 19.44
CA VAL A 81 -36.33 5.01 18.77
C VAL A 81 -36.59 4.69 17.31
N HIS A 82 -37.74 5.15 16.82
CA HIS A 82 -38.21 4.82 15.50
C HIS A 82 -38.73 6.05 14.75
N GLY A 83 -38.05 6.44 13.66
CA GLY A 83 -38.54 7.50 12.77
C GLY A 83 -38.36 8.94 13.28
N LEU A 84 -37.57 9.16 14.34
CA LEU A 84 -37.33 10.51 14.87
C LEU A 84 -36.12 11.15 14.21
N THR A 85 -36.12 12.47 14.13
CA THR A 85 -34.91 13.28 13.90
C THR A 85 -34.47 13.89 15.23
N LEU A 86 -33.23 13.62 15.65
CA LEU A 86 -32.63 14.10 16.89
C LEU A 86 -31.51 15.09 16.54
N ALA A 87 -31.68 16.37 16.88
CA ALA A 87 -30.75 17.42 16.45
C ALA A 87 -30.17 18.23 17.61
N GLY A 88 -28.84 18.28 17.68
CA GLY A 88 -28.11 19.15 18.60
C GLY A 88 -27.04 20.00 17.91
N ARG A 89 -26.64 21.07 18.59
CA ARG A 89 -25.64 22.05 18.12
C ARG A 89 -24.47 22.23 19.08
N ASP A 90 -24.41 21.44 20.14
CA ASP A 90 -23.42 21.58 21.20
C ASP A 90 -22.25 20.61 20.96
N ALA A 91 -21.13 21.13 20.44
CA ALA A 91 -19.95 20.34 20.08
C ALA A 91 -19.33 19.57 21.27
N GLY A 92 -19.60 20.00 22.50
CA GLY A 92 -19.03 19.41 23.72
C GLY A 92 -19.86 18.27 24.34
N VAL A 93 -21.03 17.94 23.79
CA VAL A 93 -21.99 17.02 24.43
C VAL A 93 -22.42 15.91 23.48
N ASP A 94 -22.70 14.73 24.04
CA ASP A 94 -23.33 13.63 23.33
C ASP A 94 -24.79 14.00 22.99
N ILE A 95 -25.18 13.98 21.72
CA ILE A 95 -26.57 14.24 21.32
C ILE A 95 -27.47 13.07 21.73
N VAL A 96 -26.99 11.84 21.55
CA VAL A 96 -27.64 10.61 21.99
C VAL A 96 -26.68 9.78 22.83
N GLY A 97 -27.00 9.57 24.11
CA GLY A 97 -26.23 8.73 25.03
C GLY A 97 -26.98 7.46 25.41
N CYS A 98 -26.34 6.30 25.27
CA CYS A 98 -26.78 5.06 25.92
C CYS A 98 -25.90 4.85 27.16
N HIS A 99 -26.49 5.00 28.34
CA HIS A 99 -25.77 4.93 29.61
C HIS A 99 -25.88 3.56 30.28
N THR A 100 -27.01 2.87 30.11
CA THR A 100 -27.24 1.51 30.59
C THR A 100 -28.16 0.74 29.63
N GLY A 101 -27.98 -0.58 29.56
CA GLY A 101 -28.87 -1.46 28.80
C GLY A 101 -28.65 -1.41 27.29
N THR A 102 -29.73 -1.35 26.53
CA THR A 102 -29.74 -1.40 25.07
C THR A 102 -30.39 -0.16 24.46
N LEU A 103 -29.83 0.34 23.37
CA LEU A 103 -30.43 1.40 22.56
C LEU A 103 -30.54 0.94 21.11
N THR A 104 -31.75 0.99 20.55
CA THR A 104 -31.97 0.78 19.11
C THR A 104 -32.43 2.08 18.46
N LEU A 105 -31.69 2.54 17.45
CA LEU A 105 -32.07 3.63 16.57
C LEU A 105 -32.43 3.03 15.22
N ASP A 106 -33.72 3.01 14.89
CA ASP A 106 -34.25 2.44 13.65
C ASP A 106 -34.90 3.54 12.82
N ARG A 107 -34.50 3.67 11.55
CA ARG A 107 -34.97 4.76 10.66
C ARG A 107 -34.91 6.14 11.32
N THR A 108 -33.86 6.37 12.10
CA THR A 108 -33.65 7.58 12.91
C THR A 108 -32.57 8.44 12.25
N GLU A 109 -32.73 9.75 12.32
CA GLU A 109 -31.70 10.70 11.88
C GLU A 109 -31.11 11.42 13.09
N VAL A 110 -29.78 11.46 13.20
CA VAL A 110 -29.07 12.18 14.26
C VAL A 110 -28.18 13.25 13.63
N ARG A 111 -28.41 14.51 14.02
CA ARG A 111 -27.61 15.67 13.58
C ARG A 111 -26.79 16.21 14.75
N ALA A 112 -25.48 16.16 14.64
CA ALA A 112 -24.57 16.64 15.69
C ALA A 112 -23.44 17.45 15.07
N HIS A 113 -23.58 18.78 15.08
CA HIS A 113 -22.57 19.67 14.49
C HIS A 113 -21.33 19.71 15.38
N ASP A 114 -20.20 19.21 14.88
CA ASP A 114 -18.89 19.18 15.53
C ASP A 114 -18.83 18.43 16.89
N GLY A 115 -19.70 17.43 17.10
CA GLY A 115 -19.81 16.71 18.37
C GLY A 115 -20.00 15.19 18.25
N VAL A 116 -20.35 14.55 19.37
CA VAL A 116 -20.70 13.13 19.41
C VAL A 116 -22.20 12.99 19.11
N ALA A 117 -22.53 12.37 17.97
CA ALA A 117 -23.91 12.10 17.59
C ALA A 117 -24.52 11.00 18.46
N VAL A 118 -23.80 9.88 18.60
CA VAL A 118 -24.25 8.72 19.38
C VAL A 118 -23.08 8.22 20.21
N HIS A 119 -23.30 7.99 21.50
CA HIS A 119 -22.31 7.43 22.42
C HIS A 119 -22.86 6.19 23.12
N ALA A 120 -22.29 5.03 22.79
CA ALA A 120 -22.51 3.78 23.50
C ALA A 120 -21.50 3.65 24.64
N ARG A 121 -21.91 3.96 25.87
CA ARG A 121 -21.06 3.93 27.07
C ARG A 121 -20.67 2.49 27.47
N PRO A 122 -19.67 2.30 28.35
CA PRO A 122 -19.21 0.97 28.74
C PRO A 122 -20.33 0.04 29.21
N ARG A 123 -20.27 -1.22 28.78
CA ARG A 123 -21.24 -2.29 29.12
C ARG A 123 -22.67 -2.02 28.63
N THR A 124 -22.81 -1.28 27.53
CA THR A 124 -24.08 -1.11 26.81
C THR A 124 -24.07 -1.85 25.47
N SER A 125 -25.24 -1.96 24.84
CA SER A 125 -25.36 -2.44 23.46
C SER A 125 -26.19 -1.47 22.63
N VAL A 126 -25.63 -0.98 21.54
CA VAL A 126 -26.30 0.01 20.68
C VAL A 126 -26.42 -0.52 19.25
N THR A 127 -27.62 -0.47 18.71
CA THR A 127 -27.94 -0.84 17.33
C THR A 127 -28.42 0.37 16.55
N LEU A 128 -27.78 0.68 15.43
CA LEU A 128 -28.26 1.62 14.43
C LEU A 128 -28.69 0.79 13.20
N ARG A 129 -29.92 0.99 12.75
CA ARG A 129 -30.48 0.32 11.59
C ARG A 129 -31.18 1.31 10.68
N ASP A 130 -30.91 1.25 9.38
CA ASP A 130 -31.57 2.07 8.36
C ASP A 130 -31.58 3.57 8.72
N SER A 131 -30.52 4.03 9.38
CA SER A 131 -30.44 5.32 10.07
C SER A 131 -29.37 6.24 9.48
N VAL A 132 -29.47 7.53 9.75
CA VAL A 132 -28.57 8.55 9.20
C VAL A 132 -27.90 9.33 10.34
N VAL A 133 -26.60 9.52 10.25
CA VAL A 133 -25.81 10.36 11.15
C VAL A 133 -25.12 11.46 10.34
N LEU A 134 -25.40 12.71 10.68
CA LEU A 134 -24.86 13.89 10.00
C LEU A 134 -23.94 14.68 10.94
N TYR A 135 -22.80 15.11 10.40
CA TYR A 135 -21.84 16.06 10.97
C TYR A 135 -21.04 15.57 12.20
N GLY A 136 -21.59 14.62 12.94
CA GLY A 136 -21.00 14.13 14.18
C GLY A 136 -20.49 12.70 14.10
N ARG A 137 -19.80 12.29 15.16
CA ARG A 137 -19.22 10.96 15.30
C ARG A 137 -20.08 10.01 16.11
N THR A 138 -20.03 8.72 15.78
CA THR A 138 -20.60 7.64 16.60
C THR A 138 -19.50 6.92 17.35
N VAL A 139 -19.60 6.86 18.68
CA VAL A 139 -18.54 6.35 19.56
C VAL A 139 -19.05 5.15 20.35
N PHE A 140 -18.32 4.06 20.28
CA PHE A 140 -18.50 2.87 21.10
C PHE A 140 -17.31 2.73 22.05
N THR A 141 -17.57 2.86 23.35
CA THR A 141 -16.56 2.80 24.40
C THR A 141 -16.85 1.58 25.27
N GLY A 142 -16.03 0.53 25.22
CA GLY A 142 -16.23 -0.70 26.02
C GLY A 142 -17.62 -1.33 25.88
N SER A 143 -18.23 -1.18 24.70
CA SER A 143 -19.63 -1.52 24.41
C SER A 143 -19.78 -2.41 23.17
N ALA A 144 -20.95 -3.01 23.02
CA ALA A 144 -21.30 -3.77 21.82
C ALA A 144 -22.05 -2.87 20.83
N GLY A 145 -21.69 -2.95 19.55
CA GLY A 145 -22.28 -2.12 18.49
C GLY A 145 -22.71 -2.91 17.26
N LEU A 146 -23.89 -2.61 16.74
CA LEU A 146 -24.33 -3.04 15.41
C LEU A 146 -24.75 -1.81 14.61
N VAL A 147 -24.15 -1.59 13.46
CA VAL A 147 -24.48 -0.53 12.51
C VAL A 147 -24.84 -1.19 11.18
N GLU A 148 -26.08 -1.11 10.78
CA GLU A 148 -26.60 -1.86 9.63
C GLU A 148 -27.37 -0.93 8.69
N ARG A 149 -27.01 -0.92 7.40
CA ARG A 149 -27.67 -0.09 6.36
C ARG A 149 -27.78 1.39 6.75
N CYS A 150 -26.73 1.92 7.37
CA CYS A 150 -26.70 3.30 7.83
C CYS A 150 -25.90 4.19 6.88
N ARG A 151 -26.15 5.51 6.97
CA ARG A 151 -25.36 6.53 6.27
C ARG A 151 -24.73 7.49 7.27
N PHE A 152 -23.43 7.71 7.14
CA PHE A 152 -22.66 8.70 7.89
C PHE A 152 -22.13 9.73 6.92
N THR A 153 -22.38 11.01 7.19
CA THR A 153 -22.01 12.10 6.27
C THR A 153 -21.36 13.25 7.02
N ASP A 154 -20.24 13.73 6.47
CA ASP A 154 -19.52 14.93 6.89
C ASP A 154 -19.10 14.93 8.36
N ALA A 155 -18.70 13.78 8.89
CA ALA A 155 -18.24 13.66 10.26
C ALA A 155 -17.04 14.60 10.51
N ALA A 156 -17.17 15.49 11.50
CA ALA A 156 -16.14 16.47 11.87
C ALA A 156 -14.81 15.83 12.36
N ASP A 157 -14.82 14.55 12.68
CA ASP A 157 -13.67 13.75 13.14
C ASP A 157 -13.71 12.36 12.47
N ASN A 158 -13.86 11.29 13.25
CA ASN A 158 -14.13 9.94 12.77
C ASN A 158 -15.64 9.74 12.60
N ALA A 159 -16.11 9.08 11.54
CA ALA A 159 -17.55 8.76 11.47
C ALA A 159 -17.94 7.73 12.53
N ILE A 160 -17.14 6.66 12.69
CA ILE A 160 -17.33 5.62 13.71
C ILE A 160 -16.03 5.39 14.46
N ALA A 161 -16.09 5.33 15.79
CA ALA A 161 -14.96 4.97 16.64
C ALA A 161 -15.34 3.81 17.57
N ALA A 162 -14.56 2.73 17.54
CA ALA A 162 -14.61 1.63 18.51
C ALA A 162 -13.36 1.72 19.39
N ILE A 163 -13.55 1.94 20.69
CA ILE A 163 -12.47 2.18 21.64
C ILE A 163 -12.66 1.39 22.94
N GLU A 164 -11.57 1.23 23.69
CA GLU A 164 -11.58 0.72 25.08
C GLU A 164 -12.32 -0.63 25.24
N GLY A 165 -11.98 -1.61 24.40
CA GLY A 165 -12.56 -2.96 24.43
C GLY A 165 -13.94 -3.08 23.77
N ALA A 166 -14.38 -2.06 23.03
CA ALA A 166 -15.62 -2.15 22.26
C ALA A 166 -15.57 -3.25 21.19
N ARG A 167 -16.74 -3.80 20.85
CA ARG A 167 -16.93 -4.78 19.77
C ARG A 167 -18.04 -4.31 18.84
N VAL A 168 -17.67 -3.91 17.63
CA VAL A 168 -18.59 -3.25 16.70
C VAL A 168 -18.66 -3.98 15.37
N THR A 169 -19.86 -4.17 14.84
CA THR A 169 -20.08 -4.67 13.48
C THR A 169 -20.75 -3.58 12.65
N VAL A 170 -20.16 -3.24 11.50
CA VAL A 170 -20.68 -2.28 10.52
C VAL A 170 -20.96 -3.02 9.22
N ARG A 171 -22.21 -3.03 8.76
CA ARG A 171 -22.65 -3.82 7.60
C ARG A 171 -23.49 -3.02 6.63
N GLY A 172 -23.21 -3.17 5.34
CA GLY A 172 -24.04 -2.59 4.27
C GLY A 172 -24.22 -1.08 4.38
N SER A 173 -23.24 -0.37 4.95
CA SER A 173 -23.37 1.04 5.33
C SER A 173 -22.47 1.93 4.46
N ARG A 174 -22.85 3.21 4.33
CA ARG A 174 -22.12 4.20 3.53
C ARG A 174 -21.54 5.28 4.43
N ILE A 175 -20.24 5.55 4.30
CA ILE A 175 -19.53 6.58 5.05
C ILE A 175 -18.92 7.57 4.05
N GLU A 176 -19.28 8.85 4.17
CA GLU A 176 -18.87 9.90 3.24
C GLU A 176 -18.38 11.13 4.01
N GLY A 177 -17.26 11.72 3.55
CA GLY A 177 -16.85 13.06 3.99
C GLY A 177 -16.27 13.13 5.41
N SER A 178 -15.69 12.05 5.95
CA SER A 178 -15.10 12.10 7.30
C SER A 178 -13.78 12.85 7.32
N ARG A 179 -13.63 13.83 8.22
CA ARG A 179 -12.43 14.69 8.30
C ARG A 179 -11.17 13.92 8.69
N ILE A 180 -11.27 12.90 9.54
CA ILE A 180 -10.12 12.09 9.98
C ILE A 180 -10.25 10.66 9.46
N HIS A 181 -11.06 9.82 10.10
CA HIS A 181 -11.25 8.43 9.67
C HIS A 181 -12.70 8.07 9.36
N GLY A 182 -12.92 7.14 8.45
CA GLY A 182 -14.25 6.54 8.30
C GLY A 182 -14.59 5.70 9.54
N VAL A 183 -13.78 4.66 9.79
CA VAL A 183 -13.85 3.84 11.01
C VAL A 183 -12.48 3.78 11.68
N ARG A 184 -12.44 4.09 12.98
CA ARG A 184 -11.26 3.93 13.83
C ARG A 184 -11.47 2.84 14.89
N VAL A 185 -10.51 1.94 15.00
CA VAL A 185 -10.47 0.85 16.00
C VAL A 185 -9.23 1.01 16.86
N CYS A 186 -9.40 1.29 18.15
CA CYS A 186 -8.31 1.58 19.10
C CYS A 186 -8.49 0.72 20.35
N ASP A 187 -7.58 -0.22 20.62
CA ASP A 187 -7.72 -1.17 21.75
C ASP A 187 -9.12 -1.85 21.78
N ALA A 188 -9.64 -2.20 20.60
CA ALA A 188 -11.00 -2.65 20.39
C ALA A 188 -11.07 -3.63 19.21
N TYR A 189 -12.27 -4.16 18.94
CA TYR A 189 -12.56 -4.99 17.76
C TYR A 189 -13.63 -4.34 16.89
N ALA A 190 -13.41 -4.34 15.57
CA ALA A 190 -14.49 -4.06 14.62
C ALA A 190 -14.48 -4.98 13.39
N GLU A 191 -15.68 -5.29 12.92
CA GLU A 191 -15.93 -5.96 11.63
C GLU A 191 -16.65 -4.98 10.71
N VAL A 192 -16.11 -4.73 9.50
CA VAL A 192 -16.70 -3.83 8.49
C VAL A 192 -16.93 -4.63 7.21
N VAL A 193 -18.19 -4.87 6.86
CA VAL A 193 -18.56 -5.76 5.74
C VAL A 193 -19.50 -5.09 4.76
N GLY A 194 -19.21 -5.20 3.46
CA GLY A 194 -20.11 -4.72 2.40
C GLY A 194 -20.37 -3.22 2.48
N CYS A 195 -19.38 -2.44 2.92
CA CYS A 195 -19.52 -1.00 3.13
C CYS A 195 -18.86 -0.19 2.01
N GLU A 196 -19.40 1.00 1.78
CA GLU A 196 -18.84 1.99 0.88
C GLU A 196 -18.26 3.15 1.68
N LEU A 197 -16.99 3.47 1.46
CA LEU A 197 -16.30 4.57 2.13
C LEU A 197 -15.68 5.51 1.11
N THR A 198 -16.00 6.80 1.21
CA THR A 198 -15.49 7.81 0.27
C THR A 198 -15.20 9.15 0.94
N GLY A 199 -14.24 9.90 0.39
CA GLY A 199 -13.97 11.28 0.82
C GLY A 199 -13.45 11.39 2.25
N THR A 200 -12.59 10.47 2.69
CA THR A 200 -12.02 10.48 4.05
C THR A 200 -10.65 11.17 4.09
N GLY A 201 -10.36 11.91 5.18
CA GLY A 201 -9.13 12.68 5.33
C GLY A 201 -7.85 11.85 5.53
N LYS A 202 -7.70 11.22 6.70
CA LYS A 202 -6.47 10.46 7.03
C LYS A 202 -6.53 8.99 6.64
N ALA A 203 -7.60 8.28 6.97
CA ALA A 203 -7.77 6.91 6.48
C ALA A 203 -9.24 6.52 6.35
N ALA A 204 -9.62 5.67 5.39
CA ALA A 204 -10.99 5.20 5.37
C ALA A 204 -11.25 4.23 6.53
N LEU A 205 -10.32 3.31 6.77
CA LEU A 205 -10.34 2.37 7.89
C LEU A 205 -8.99 2.34 8.59
N VAL A 206 -8.98 2.41 9.92
CA VAL A 206 -7.75 2.31 10.72
C VAL A 206 -7.92 1.40 11.94
N ALA A 207 -6.90 0.58 12.18
CA ALA A 207 -6.66 -0.08 13.46
C ALA A 207 -5.34 0.44 14.09
N ASP A 208 -5.41 0.89 15.33
CA ASP A 208 -4.28 1.37 16.12
C ASP A 208 -4.32 0.78 17.54
N THR A 209 -3.25 1.01 18.32
CA THR A 209 -3.10 0.57 19.71
C THR A 209 -3.63 -0.87 19.95
N ARG A 210 -3.02 -1.87 19.30
CA ARG A 210 -3.42 -3.30 19.39
C ARG A 210 -4.88 -3.61 18.98
N GLY A 211 -5.56 -2.71 18.28
CA GLY A 211 -6.90 -2.94 17.75
C GLY A 211 -6.96 -4.09 16.73
N GLU A 212 -8.12 -4.71 16.64
CA GLU A 212 -8.43 -5.80 15.71
C GLU A 212 -9.50 -5.37 14.70
N LEU A 213 -9.14 -5.30 13.42
CA LEU A 213 -10.05 -4.86 12.36
C LEU A 213 -10.21 -5.96 11.29
N ALA A 214 -11.43 -6.44 11.11
CA ALA A 214 -11.80 -7.33 10.02
C ALA A 214 -12.58 -6.54 8.95
N VAL A 215 -12.11 -6.58 7.70
CA VAL A 215 -12.72 -5.88 6.56
C VAL A 215 -13.06 -6.89 5.48
N ALA A 216 -14.28 -6.85 4.96
CA ALA A 216 -14.70 -7.75 3.89
C ALA A 216 -15.63 -7.07 2.89
N GLU A 217 -15.41 -7.32 1.58
CA GLU A 217 -16.34 -6.91 0.52
C GLU A 217 -16.62 -5.39 0.48
N CYS A 218 -15.66 -4.57 0.89
CA CYS A 218 -15.82 -3.12 0.92
C CYS A 218 -15.34 -2.45 -0.37
N ALA A 219 -15.91 -1.29 -0.68
CA ALA A 219 -15.45 -0.38 -1.73
C ALA A 219 -14.99 0.94 -1.10
N ILE A 220 -13.72 1.27 -1.29
CA ILE A 220 -13.07 2.44 -0.70
C ILE A 220 -12.52 3.31 -1.83
N SER A 221 -12.92 4.58 -1.88
CA SER A 221 -12.52 5.49 -2.95
C SER A 221 -12.24 6.92 -2.50
N ALA A 222 -11.49 7.69 -3.29
CA ALA A 222 -11.28 9.12 -3.08
C ALA A 222 -10.83 9.45 -1.64
N VAL A 223 -9.81 8.73 -1.17
CA VAL A 223 -9.25 8.91 0.17
C VAL A 223 -8.05 9.83 0.07
N HIS A 224 -7.97 10.87 0.91
CA HIS A 224 -6.88 11.84 0.82
C HIS A 224 -5.51 11.24 1.19
N ALA A 225 -5.45 10.35 2.19
CA ALA A 225 -4.25 9.60 2.54
C ALA A 225 -4.46 8.08 2.40
N GLU A 226 -4.74 7.35 3.49
CA GLU A 226 -4.65 5.88 3.51
C GLU A 226 -5.99 5.19 3.25
N GLY A 227 -6.05 4.27 2.29
CA GLY A 227 -7.25 3.44 2.13
C GLY A 227 -7.54 2.63 3.40
N ILE A 228 -6.60 1.77 3.77
CA ILE A 228 -6.65 0.98 4.99
C ILE A 228 -5.32 1.12 5.74
N MET A 229 -5.38 1.31 7.06
CA MET A 229 -4.17 1.52 7.87
C MET A 229 -4.15 0.62 9.10
N PHE A 230 -3.06 -0.13 9.28
CA PHE A 230 -2.75 -0.91 10.48
C PHE A 230 -1.47 -0.36 11.12
N VAL A 231 -1.58 0.10 12.37
CA VAL A 231 -0.46 0.68 13.12
C VAL A 231 -0.39 0.13 14.55
N GLU A 232 0.72 0.39 15.24
CA GLU A 232 0.86 0.15 16.70
C GLU A 232 0.46 -1.25 17.14
N GLN A 233 1.10 -2.27 16.54
CA GLN A 233 0.87 -3.68 16.84
C GLN A 233 -0.58 -4.16 16.64
N SER A 234 -1.40 -3.40 15.90
CA SER A 234 -2.74 -3.84 15.48
C SER A 234 -2.69 -5.04 14.54
N ARG A 235 -3.81 -5.75 14.49
CA ARG A 235 -3.98 -6.97 13.70
C ARG A 235 -5.33 -6.95 12.99
N GLY A 236 -5.50 -7.86 12.04
CA GLY A 236 -6.77 -7.94 11.35
C GLY A 236 -6.71 -8.72 10.05
N SER A 237 -7.84 -8.67 9.34
CA SER A 237 -7.97 -9.26 8.02
C SER A 237 -8.63 -8.28 7.05
N VAL A 238 -8.25 -8.38 5.78
CA VAL A 238 -8.89 -7.65 4.67
C VAL A 238 -9.16 -8.65 3.55
N ASP A 239 -10.44 -8.88 3.23
CA ASP A 239 -10.88 -9.88 2.26
C ASP A 239 -11.71 -9.22 1.15
N ARG A 240 -11.39 -9.53 -0.11
CA ARG A 240 -12.16 -9.12 -1.32
C ARG A 240 -12.58 -7.65 -1.30
N THR A 241 -11.68 -6.78 -0.86
CA THR A 241 -11.93 -5.34 -0.73
C THR A 241 -11.22 -4.60 -1.84
N ARG A 242 -11.85 -3.54 -2.36
CA ARG A 242 -11.28 -2.69 -3.40
C ARG A 242 -11.00 -1.30 -2.84
N VAL A 243 -9.76 -0.84 -3.01
CA VAL A 243 -9.33 0.53 -2.71
C VAL A 243 -8.90 1.21 -4.02
N THR A 244 -9.45 2.38 -4.29
CA THR A 244 -9.12 3.18 -5.48
C THR A 244 -8.87 4.65 -5.13
N ASP A 245 -7.93 5.31 -5.81
CA ASP A 245 -7.65 6.74 -5.60
C ASP A 245 -7.38 7.10 -4.12
N ALA A 246 -6.50 6.33 -3.49
CA ALA A 246 -5.88 6.64 -2.21
C ALA A 246 -4.43 7.10 -2.44
N LEU A 247 -3.80 7.77 -1.46
CA LEU A 247 -2.36 8.01 -1.52
C LEU A 247 -1.64 6.65 -1.44
N HIS A 248 -1.94 5.89 -0.39
CA HIS A 248 -1.57 4.49 -0.30
C HIS A 248 -2.80 3.59 -0.16
N GLY A 249 -2.83 2.47 -0.88
CA GLY A 249 -3.94 1.53 -0.85
C GLY A 249 -4.11 0.88 0.52
N ILE A 250 -3.02 0.33 1.06
CA ILE A 250 -2.92 -0.19 2.43
C ILE A 250 -1.55 0.11 3.03
N VAL A 251 -1.56 0.52 4.31
CA VAL A 251 -0.35 0.78 5.09
C VAL A 251 -0.28 -0.14 6.31
N THR A 252 0.89 -0.73 6.54
CA THR A 252 1.20 -1.49 7.77
C THR A 252 2.47 -0.93 8.38
N LYS A 253 2.42 -0.51 9.65
CA LYS A 253 3.61 0.00 10.35
C LYS A 253 3.62 -0.25 11.86
N SER A 254 4.76 -0.02 12.48
CA SER A 254 4.95 -0.10 13.94
C SER A 254 4.56 -1.48 14.50
N GLY A 255 5.06 -2.55 13.87
CA GLY A 255 4.82 -3.94 14.30
C GLY A 255 3.42 -4.48 14.02
N ALA A 256 2.55 -3.72 13.34
CA ALA A 256 1.24 -4.22 12.91
C ALA A 256 1.38 -5.29 11.82
N GLY A 257 0.44 -6.23 11.75
CA GLY A 257 0.52 -7.37 10.84
C GLY A 257 -0.86 -7.94 10.45
N PRO A 258 -1.49 -7.40 9.40
CA PRO A 258 -2.75 -7.93 8.88
C PRO A 258 -2.55 -9.10 7.91
N VAL A 259 -3.63 -9.85 7.67
CA VAL A 259 -3.73 -10.82 6.58
C VAL A 259 -4.69 -10.31 5.51
N VAL A 260 -4.19 -10.08 4.30
CA VAL A 260 -4.91 -9.46 3.20
C VAL A 260 -5.09 -10.47 2.07
N ARG A 261 -6.33 -10.71 1.64
CA ARG A 261 -6.67 -11.73 0.64
C ARG A 261 -7.59 -11.19 -0.45
N GLY A 262 -7.31 -11.57 -1.70
CA GLY A 262 -8.23 -11.35 -2.83
C GLY A 262 -8.59 -9.89 -3.08
N SER A 263 -7.77 -8.94 -2.60
CA SER A 263 -8.10 -7.52 -2.57
C SER A 263 -7.41 -6.77 -3.72
N VAL A 264 -7.98 -5.63 -4.12
CA VAL A 264 -7.49 -4.84 -5.24
C VAL A 264 -7.17 -3.42 -4.80
N PHE A 265 -5.93 -2.99 -5.05
CA PHE A 265 -5.45 -1.64 -4.81
C PHE A 265 -5.16 -1.00 -6.17
N ALA A 266 -6.00 -0.08 -6.62
CA ALA A 266 -5.89 0.49 -7.96
C ALA A 266 -5.73 2.01 -7.92
N ASP A 267 -4.99 2.55 -8.89
CA ASP A 267 -4.83 3.99 -9.13
C ASP A 267 -4.35 4.75 -7.87
N CYS A 268 -3.54 4.08 -7.06
CA CYS A 268 -2.97 4.70 -5.86
C CYS A 268 -1.98 5.79 -6.27
N ARG A 269 -2.13 6.98 -5.69
CA ARG A 269 -1.37 8.17 -6.09
C ARG A 269 0.12 8.09 -5.73
N ASP A 270 0.49 7.19 -4.84
CA ASP A 270 1.88 6.84 -4.57
C ASP A 270 2.09 5.31 -4.54
N THR A 271 1.57 4.63 -3.50
CA THR A 271 1.89 3.22 -3.26
C THR A 271 0.66 2.31 -3.14
N GLY A 272 0.68 1.11 -3.70
CA GLY A 272 -0.41 0.14 -3.50
C GLY A 272 -0.41 -0.45 -2.09
N ILE A 273 0.63 -1.24 -1.79
CA ILE A 273 0.88 -1.88 -0.49
C ILE A 273 2.15 -1.28 0.10
N ASN A 274 2.05 -0.57 1.23
CA ASN A 274 3.18 0.08 1.91
C ASN A 274 3.42 -0.52 3.29
N VAL A 275 4.59 -1.13 3.48
CA VAL A 275 4.99 -1.86 4.69
C VAL A 275 6.26 -1.22 5.23
N GLN A 276 6.14 -0.51 6.35
CA GLN A 276 7.22 0.34 6.88
C GLN A 276 7.34 0.32 8.39
N ASP A 277 8.41 0.90 8.95
CA ASP A 277 8.65 1.05 10.39
C ASP A 277 8.42 -0.26 11.17
N ALA A 278 9.13 -1.32 10.78
CA ALA A 278 8.97 -2.69 11.32
C ALA A 278 7.55 -3.28 11.18
N GLY A 279 6.75 -2.78 10.24
CA GLY A 279 5.47 -3.35 9.85
C GLY A 279 5.63 -4.74 9.22
N LEU A 280 4.60 -5.57 9.43
CA LEU A 280 4.47 -6.93 8.91
C LEU A 280 3.18 -7.03 8.10
N GLY A 281 2.97 -8.18 7.47
CA GLY A 281 1.70 -8.51 6.85
C GLY A 281 1.84 -9.64 5.84
N THR A 282 0.75 -10.37 5.63
CA THR A 282 0.65 -11.40 4.59
C THR A 282 -0.35 -10.95 3.54
N PHE A 283 0.07 -10.89 2.28
CA PHE A 283 -0.74 -10.44 1.15
C PHE A 283 -0.86 -11.58 0.13
N GLU A 284 -2.09 -12.04 -0.09
CA GLU A 284 -2.37 -13.26 -0.86
C GLU A 284 -3.41 -12.97 -1.94
N HIS A 285 -3.18 -13.43 -3.18
CA HIS A 285 -4.16 -13.25 -4.26
C HIS A 285 -4.59 -11.79 -4.49
N CYS A 286 -3.69 -10.84 -4.18
CA CYS A 286 -3.96 -9.42 -4.31
C CYS A 286 -3.54 -8.90 -5.68
N ARG A 287 -4.20 -7.83 -6.12
CA ARG A 287 -3.85 -7.12 -7.37
C ARG A 287 -3.53 -5.66 -7.06
N VAL A 288 -2.37 -5.20 -7.51
CA VAL A 288 -2.02 -3.77 -7.48
C VAL A 288 -1.98 -3.25 -8.91
N LEU A 289 -2.81 -2.26 -9.22
CA LEU A 289 -3.03 -1.78 -10.58
C LEU A 289 -2.69 -0.29 -10.67
N GLY A 290 -1.75 0.09 -11.53
CA GLY A 290 -1.50 1.50 -11.84
C GLY A 290 -1.04 2.36 -10.64
N ALA A 291 -0.28 1.79 -9.69
CA ALA A 291 0.32 2.59 -8.61
C ALA A 291 1.34 3.58 -9.20
N ARG A 292 1.18 4.87 -8.91
CA ARG A 292 1.97 5.91 -9.59
C ARG A 292 3.47 5.84 -9.29
N ASN A 293 3.86 5.37 -8.10
CA ASN A 293 5.26 5.28 -7.69
C ASN A 293 5.70 3.83 -7.48
N VAL A 294 5.15 3.13 -6.47
CA VAL A 294 5.54 1.75 -6.13
C VAL A 294 4.31 0.88 -5.90
N ALA A 295 4.21 -0.29 -6.52
CA ALA A 295 3.06 -1.16 -6.29
C ALA A 295 3.12 -1.83 -4.91
N VAL A 296 4.27 -2.42 -4.56
CA VAL A 296 4.55 -3.00 -3.25
C VAL A 296 5.85 -2.44 -2.70
N PHE A 297 5.76 -1.70 -1.60
CA PHE A 297 6.91 -1.04 -0.98
C PHE A 297 7.19 -1.60 0.41
N SER A 298 8.39 -2.12 0.61
CA SER A 298 8.94 -2.48 1.92
C SER A 298 10.09 -1.55 2.26
N THR A 299 9.96 -0.76 3.32
CA THR A 299 10.97 0.23 3.71
C THR A 299 11.12 0.33 5.23
N LYS A 300 12.17 0.97 5.73
CA LYS A 300 12.39 1.25 7.16
C LYS A 300 12.17 0.02 8.06
N GLY A 301 12.77 -1.10 7.67
CA GLY A 301 12.67 -2.37 8.40
C GLY A 301 11.33 -3.13 8.26
N GLY A 302 10.42 -2.71 7.38
CA GLY A 302 9.22 -3.48 7.04
C GLY A 302 9.55 -4.87 6.50
N ALA A 303 8.67 -5.85 6.68
CA ALA A 303 8.93 -7.24 6.27
C ALA A 303 7.65 -8.00 5.87
N PRO A 304 7.06 -7.73 4.69
CA PRO A 304 5.88 -8.45 4.24
C PRO A 304 6.19 -9.83 3.64
N GLU A 305 5.18 -10.69 3.71
CA GLU A 305 5.06 -11.89 2.88
C GLU A 305 4.01 -11.63 1.80
N VAL A 306 4.41 -11.71 0.53
CA VAL A 306 3.53 -11.48 -0.62
C VAL A 306 3.51 -12.73 -1.47
N ARG A 307 2.33 -13.34 -1.64
CA ARG A 307 2.18 -14.59 -2.39
C ARG A 307 1.01 -14.57 -3.37
N ASP A 308 1.20 -15.16 -4.54
CA ASP A 308 0.14 -15.31 -5.54
C ASP A 308 -0.48 -13.97 -5.99
N CYS A 309 0.33 -12.92 -6.05
CA CYS A 309 -0.12 -11.55 -6.33
C CYS A 309 0.26 -11.09 -7.74
N ARG A 310 -0.49 -10.13 -8.27
CA ARG A 310 -0.20 -9.49 -9.56
C ARG A 310 -0.04 -7.98 -9.41
N VAL A 311 0.98 -7.46 -10.06
CA VAL A 311 1.28 -6.04 -10.21
C VAL A 311 1.22 -5.70 -11.69
N GLU A 312 0.43 -4.70 -12.05
CA GLU A 312 0.18 -4.36 -13.46
C GLU A 312 0.09 -2.84 -13.62
N GLY A 313 0.90 -2.29 -14.52
CA GLY A 313 0.96 -0.84 -14.74
C GLY A 313 1.58 -0.06 -13.58
N GLY A 314 1.85 1.23 -13.82
CA GLY A 314 2.54 2.09 -12.86
C GLY A 314 4.06 2.07 -13.04
N ASN A 315 4.78 2.66 -12.10
CA ASN A 315 6.22 2.88 -12.24
C ASN A 315 7.06 1.68 -11.77
N VAL A 316 7.05 1.39 -10.46
CA VAL A 316 7.88 0.34 -9.86
C VAL A 316 7.00 -0.78 -9.34
N GLY A 317 7.40 -2.03 -9.58
CA GLY A 317 6.62 -3.18 -9.17
C GLY A 317 6.76 -3.45 -7.66
N VAL A 318 7.91 -3.99 -7.27
CA VAL A 318 8.29 -4.23 -5.88
C VAL A 318 9.53 -3.41 -5.57
N ALA A 319 9.51 -2.65 -4.47
CA ALA A 319 10.70 -2.00 -3.95
C ALA A 319 10.96 -2.43 -2.51
N VAL A 320 12.22 -2.77 -2.21
CA VAL A 320 12.72 -3.07 -0.87
C VAL A 320 13.91 -2.15 -0.60
N THR A 321 13.76 -1.18 0.29
CA THR A 321 14.78 -0.14 0.54
C THR A 321 14.94 0.15 2.03
N GLU A 322 15.93 0.95 2.41
CA GLU A 322 16.12 1.46 3.79
C GLU A 322 16.04 0.36 4.86
N GLY A 323 16.81 -0.71 4.69
CA GLY A 323 16.82 -1.85 5.62
C GLY A 323 15.53 -2.69 5.60
N GLY A 324 14.60 -2.44 4.67
CA GLY A 324 13.41 -3.27 4.45
C GLY A 324 13.76 -4.71 4.10
N ARG A 325 12.83 -5.62 4.40
CA ARG A 325 12.92 -7.05 4.08
C ARG A 325 11.66 -7.49 3.34
N GLY A 326 11.65 -8.66 2.73
CA GLY A 326 10.41 -9.22 2.18
C GLY A 326 10.59 -10.57 1.50
N ARG A 327 9.51 -11.36 1.49
CA ARG A 327 9.41 -12.61 0.75
C ARG A 327 8.30 -12.50 -0.29
N PHE A 328 8.65 -12.74 -1.55
CA PHE A 328 7.76 -12.59 -2.70
C PHE A 328 7.71 -13.90 -3.47
N THR A 329 6.57 -14.58 -3.44
CA THR A 329 6.41 -15.92 -4.03
C THR A 329 5.28 -15.93 -5.05
N ARG A 330 5.50 -16.42 -6.27
CA ARG A 330 4.46 -16.41 -7.33
C ARG A 330 3.88 -15.01 -7.55
N VAL A 331 4.77 -14.02 -7.68
CA VAL A 331 4.40 -12.64 -8.01
C VAL A 331 4.61 -12.42 -9.52
N ALA A 332 3.60 -11.88 -10.19
CA ALA A 332 3.68 -11.43 -11.57
C ALA A 332 3.75 -9.90 -11.62
N ALA A 333 4.75 -9.33 -12.30
CA ALA A 333 4.91 -7.90 -12.51
C ALA A 333 4.95 -7.60 -14.01
N GLU A 334 3.97 -6.84 -14.50
CA GLU A 334 3.73 -6.66 -15.94
C GLU A 334 3.45 -5.20 -16.30
N ASP A 335 3.87 -4.80 -17.50
CA ASP A 335 3.51 -3.51 -18.13
C ASP A 335 3.89 -2.28 -17.28
N LEU A 336 5.04 -2.33 -16.63
CA LEU A 336 5.55 -1.23 -15.80
C LEU A 336 6.33 -0.22 -16.64
N THR A 337 6.36 1.03 -16.18
CA THR A 337 7.13 2.10 -16.83
C THR A 337 8.56 2.25 -16.27
N GLY A 338 8.91 1.47 -15.24
CA GLY A 338 10.20 1.54 -14.54
C GLY A 338 10.75 0.16 -14.18
N THR A 339 11.32 0.06 -12.98
CA THR A 339 11.94 -1.18 -12.47
C THR A 339 10.88 -2.13 -11.92
N ALA A 340 10.88 -3.40 -12.34
CA ALA A 340 9.94 -4.37 -11.81
C ALA A 340 10.26 -4.78 -10.37
N LEU A 341 11.52 -5.13 -10.07
CA LEU A 341 11.97 -5.56 -8.75
C LEU A 341 13.19 -4.73 -8.35
N ARG A 342 13.07 -3.92 -7.29
CA ARG A 342 14.13 -3.02 -6.82
C ARG A 342 14.55 -3.38 -5.40
N VAL A 343 15.84 -3.55 -5.16
CA VAL A 343 16.41 -3.83 -3.84
C VAL A 343 17.59 -2.91 -3.56
N TYR A 344 17.35 -1.81 -2.84
CA TYR A 344 18.36 -0.78 -2.58
C TYR A 344 18.64 -0.58 -1.09
N ASP A 345 19.71 0.15 -0.78
CA ASP A 345 19.95 0.78 0.53
C ASP A 345 19.73 -0.16 1.73
N GLU A 346 20.52 -1.24 1.79
CA GLU A 346 20.44 -2.28 2.82
C GLU A 346 19.17 -3.13 2.79
N GLY A 347 18.38 -3.04 1.71
CA GLY A 347 17.23 -3.90 1.46
C GLY A 347 17.60 -5.38 1.30
N GLY A 348 16.73 -6.27 1.74
CA GLY A 348 16.91 -7.72 1.64
C GLY A 348 15.65 -8.43 1.13
N ALA A 349 15.70 -9.05 -0.04
CA ALA A 349 14.51 -9.64 -0.66
C ALA A 349 14.73 -11.09 -1.13
N VAL A 350 13.71 -11.93 -0.93
CA VAL A 350 13.68 -13.29 -1.47
C VAL A 350 12.53 -13.38 -2.48
N PHE A 351 12.86 -13.65 -3.73
CA PHE A 351 11.95 -13.83 -4.84
C PHE A 351 11.94 -15.30 -5.28
N SER A 352 10.76 -15.92 -5.30
CA SER A 352 10.60 -17.31 -5.73
C SER A 352 9.43 -17.42 -6.70
N GLN A 353 9.62 -18.14 -7.81
CA GLN A 353 8.55 -18.37 -8.80
C GLN A 353 7.98 -17.07 -9.38
N VAL A 354 8.81 -16.05 -9.58
CA VAL A 354 8.36 -14.73 -10.07
C VAL A 354 8.38 -14.63 -11.59
N ARG A 355 7.43 -13.87 -12.15
CA ARG A 355 7.38 -13.55 -13.58
C ARG A 355 7.41 -12.04 -13.75
N VAL A 356 8.33 -11.57 -14.57
CA VAL A 356 8.45 -10.16 -14.94
C VAL A 356 8.35 -10.06 -16.45
N GLU A 357 7.46 -9.21 -16.96
CA GLU A 357 7.20 -9.12 -18.39
C GLU A 357 6.88 -7.70 -18.86
N ARG A 358 7.44 -7.31 -20.02
CA ARG A 358 7.20 -5.99 -20.65
C ARG A 358 7.51 -4.83 -19.70
N CYS A 359 8.72 -4.82 -19.16
CA CYS A 359 9.22 -3.78 -18.25
C CYS A 359 10.54 -3.20 -18.77
N PRO A 360 10.82 -1.89 -18.57
CA PRO A 360 12.12 -1.32 -18.89
C PRO A 360 13.28 -1.99 -18.13
N ALA A 361 13.14 -2.27 -16.84
CA ALA A 361 14.14 -2.99 -16.06
C ALA A 361 13.50 -4.14 -15.26
N GLY A 362 14.19 -5.28 -15.20
CA GLY A 362 13.76 -6.47 -14.48
C GLY A 362 14.04 -6.35 -12.98
N LEU A 363 15.16 -6.93 -12.53
CA LEU A 363 15.66 -6.76 -11.17
C LEU A 363 16.84 -5.78 -11.14
N GLU A 364 16.78 -4.81 -10.22
CA GLU A 364 17.90 -3.93 -9.89
C GLU A 364 18.27 -4.05 -8.40
N ALA A 365 19.56 -4.27 -8.12
CA ALA A 365 20.09 -4.22 -6.76
C ALA A 365 21.27 -3.25 -6.66
N ARG A 366 21.24 -2.32 -5.70
CA ARG A 366 22.26 -1.28 -5.56
C ARG A 366 22.30 -0.74 -4.14
N GLY A 367 23.49 -0.70 -3.55
CA GLY A 367 23.69 -0.17 -2.20
C GLY A 367 24.99 -0.70 -1.62
N ASN A 368 25.12 -0.69 -0.30
CA ASN A 368 26.28 -1.27 0.39
C ASN A 368 26.18 -2.80 0.53
N GLY A 369 27.14 -3.42 1.22
CA GLY A 369 27.22 -4.87 1.46
C GLY A 369 26.03 -5.51 2.19
N GLY A 370 25.12 -4.72 2.78
CA GLY A 370 23.86 -5.18 3.37
C GLY A 370 22.72 -5.36 2.36
N THR A 371 22.89 -4.89 1.12
CA THR A 371 21.88 -4.98 0.07
C THR A 371 21.92 -6.36 -0.58
N THR A 372 20.86 -7.16 -0.42
CA THR A 372 20.85 -8.58 -0.80
C THR A 372 19.57 -9.01 -1.51
N ALA A 373 19.71 -9.86 -2.54
CA ALA A 373 18.55 -10.50 -3.17
C ALA A 373 18.81 -11.95 -3.53
N GLU A 374 17.83 -12.82 -3.27
CA GLU A 374 17.82 -14.21 -3.73
C GLU A 374 16.67 -14.38 -4.72
N VAL A 375 16.95 -14.94 -5.89
CA VAL A 375 15.96 -15.18 -6.95
C VAL A 375 16.00 -16.64 -7.36
N THR A 376 14.88 -17.34 -7.23
CA THR A 376 14.76 -18.75 -7.61
C THR A 376 13.54 -18.98 -8.50
N ASP A 377 13.67 -19.80 -9.54
CA ASP A 377 12.58 -20.19 -10.45
C ASP A 377 11.89 -19.00 -11.12
N ALA A 378 12.66 -18.05 -11.67
CA ALA A 378 12.13 -16.79 -12.18
C ALA A 378 12.22 -16.69 -13.71
N VAL A 379 11.28 -15.95 -14.29
CA VAL A 379 11.27 -15.62 -15.73
C VAL A 379 11.18 -14.11 -15.91
N PHE A 380 12.14 -13.56 -16.65
CA PHE A 380 12.21 -12.18 -17.08
C PHE A 380 12.10 -12.14 -18.61
N ARG A 381 11.04 -11.51 -19.11
CA ARG A 381 10.65 -11.57 -20.52
C ARG A 381 10.41 -10.18 -21.08
N ASP A 382 10.87 -9.92 -22.29
CA ASP A 382 10.61 -8.65 -22.98
C ASP A 382 11.07 -7.44 -22.11
N ILE A 383 12.29 -7.54 -21.56
CA ILE A 383 12.87 -6.54 -20.66
C ILE A 383 13.80 -5.60 -21.42
N GLY A 384 13.53 -4.29 -21.39
CA GLY A 384 14.21 -3.32 -22.25
C GLY A 384 15.71 -3.12 -21.96
N LEU A 385 16.10 -2.99 -20.70
CA LEU A 385 17.46 -2.70 -20.25
C LEU A 385 18.16 -3.98 -19.77
N GLY A 386 17.96 -4.36 -18.51
CA GLY A 386 18.58 -5.53 -17.90
C GLY A 386 17.54 -6.44 -17.27
N ALA A 387 17.57 -7.74 -17.58
CA ALA A 387 16.73 -8.69 -16.84
C ALA A 387 17.16 -8.76 -15.36
N VAL A 388 18.47 -8.78 -15.10
CA VAL A 388 19.04 -8.54 -13.77
C VAL A 388 20.27 -7.64 -13.90
N ALA A 389 20.29 -6.52 -13.19
CA ALA A 389 21.44 -5.62 -13.12
C ALA A 389 21.75 -5.28 -11.66
N ILE A 390 22.99 -5.48 -11.23
CA ILE A 390 23.40 -5.20 -9.85
C ILE A 390 24.65 -4.32 -9.81
N ASP A 391 24.74 -3.46 -8.80
CA ASP A 391 25.82 -2.48 -8.65
C ASP A 391 26.12 -2.16 -7.16
N GLY A 392 27.08 -1.28 -6.92
CA GLY A 392 27.52 -0.88 -5.58
C GLY A 392 28.32 -1.99 -4.92
N GLN A 393 27.92 -2.42 -3.74
CA GLN A 393 28.46 -3.57 -3.00
C GLN A 393 27.39 -4.65 -2.78
N SER A 394 26.31 -4.63 -3.57
CA SER A 394 25.18 -5.54 -3.43
C SER A 394 25.57 -7.00 -3.71
N ARG A 395 24.81 -7.94 -3.15
CA ARG A 395 25.01 -9.38 -3.36
C ARG A 395 23.72 -10.04 -3.83
N VAL A 396 23.75 -10.66 -5.01
CA VAL A 396 22.57 -11.29 -5.60
C VAL A 396 22.88 -12.72 -6.03
N THR A 397 21.98 -13.64 -5.67
CA THR A 397 22.03 -15.04 -6.09
C THR A 397 20.85 -15.36 -6.99
N LEU A 398 21.13 -15.93 -8.16
CA LEU A 398 20.16 -16.40 -9.14
C LEU A 398 20.26 -17.93 -9.27
N ARG A 399 19.13 -18.62 -9.15
CA ARG A 399 19.02 -20.07 -9.39
C ARG A 399 17.82 -20.36 -10.28
N ASN A 400 18.01 -21.11 -11.36
CA ASN A 400 16.94 -21.42 -12.30
C ASN A 400 16.21 -20.16 -12.81
N VAL A 401 16.99 -19.16 -13.24
CA VAL A 401 16.47 -17.89 -13.75
C VAL A 401 16.59 -17.84 -15.26
N THR A 402 15.52 -17.42 -15.92
CA THR A 402 15.45 -17.25 -17.37
C THR A 402 15.30 -15.77 -17.72
N ALA A 403 16.20 -15.26 -18.55
CA ALA A 403 16.01 -14.01 -19.29
C ALA A 403 15.71 -14.36 -20.75
N GLU A 404 14.61 -13.86 -21.31
CA GLU A 404 14.24 -14.13 -22.71
C GLU A 404 13.75 -12.86 -23.42
N ARG A 405 14.14 -12.69 -24.69
CA ARG A 405 13.76 -11.52 -25.50
C ARG A 405 14.13 -10.20 -24.83
N GLY A 406 15.38 -10.10 -24.37
CA GLY A 406 15.89 -8.92 -23.65
C GLY A 406 16.42 -7.84 -24.60
N GLY A 407 16.24 -6.56 -24.27
CA GLY A 407 16.63 -5.44 -25.12
C GLY A 407 18.11 -5.07 -25.07
N MET A 408 18.77 -5.14 -23.90
CA MET A 408 20.20 -4.77 -23.79
C MET A 408 21.05 -5.85 -23.13
N VAL A 409 20.76 -6.25 -21.89
CA VAL A 409 21.54 -7.28 -21.20
C VAL A 409 20.67 -8.31 -20.48
N GLY A 410 21.08 -9.58 -20.51
CA GLY A 410 20.49 -10.61 -19.66
C GLY A 410 20.83 -10.35 -18.19
N PHE A 411 22.06 -10.69 -17.79
CA PHE A 411 22.52 -10.56 -16.40
C PHE A 411 23.81 -9.75 -16.30
N ALA A 412 23.82 -8.67 -15.53
CA ALA A 412 24.97 -7.78 -15.39
C ALA A 412 25.34 -7.48 -13.93
N VAL A 413 26.64 -7.40 -13.68
CA VAL A 413 27.21 -6.95 -12.41
C VAL A 413 28.21 -5.82 -12.62
N ALA A 414 28.10 -4.76 -11.82
CA ALA A 414 29.00 -3.62 -11.81
C ALA A 414 29.40 -3.27 -10.36
N GLY A 415 30.29 -2.28 -10.20
CA GLY A 415 30.79 -1.88 -8.89
C GLY A 415 31.51 -3.02 -8.16
N GLU A 416 31.61 -2.97 -6.85
CA GLU A 416 32.14 -4.06 -6.02
C GLU A 416 31.10 -5.16 -5.73
N ALA A 417 30.03 -5.23 -6.52
CA ALA A 417 28.93 -6.17 -6.30
C ALA A 417 29.31 -7.61 -6.69
N LEU A 418 28.58 -8.57 -6.12
CA LEU A 418 28.73 -10.00 -6.38
C LEU A 418 27.43 -10.58 -6.95
N LEU A 419 27.50 -11.09 -8.18
CA LEU A 419 26.42 -11.82 -8.82
C LEU A 419 26.79 -13.30 -8.92
N GLN A 420 26.00 -14.16 -8.28
CA GLN A 420 26.13 -15.61 -8.35
C GLN A 420 24.97 -16.17 -9.18
N ILE A 421 25.29 -16.96 -10.20
CA ILE A 421 24.32 -17.51 -11.14
C ILE A 421 24.50 -19.02 -11.22
N THR A 422 23.42 -19.78 -11.08
CA THR A 422 23.44 -21.24 -11.22
C THR A 422 22.21 -21.72 -11.99
N ASP A 423 22.39 -22.70 -12.88
CA ASP A 423 21.32 -23.37 -13.63
C ASP A 423 20.40 -22.39 -14.39
N SER A 424 20.97 -21.34 -14.97
CA SER A 424 20.20 -20.21 -15.53
C SER A 424 20.48 -20.00 -17.01
N ARG A 425 19.61 -19.25 -17.68
CA ARG A 425 19.72 -19.02 -19.13
C ARG A 425 19.35 -17.61 -19.54
N ALA A 426 20.02 -17.11 -20.58
CA ALA A 426 19.67 -15.88 -21.29
C ALA A 426 19.50 -16.20 -22.78
N THR A 427 18.33 -15.93 -23.35
CA THR A 427 17.99 -16.28 -24.73
C THR A 427 17.47 -15.08 -25.49
N GLU A 428 17.89 -14.87 -26.73
CA GLU A 428 17.40 -13.77 -27.60
C GLU A 428 17.56 -12.40 -26.91
N VAL A 429 18.78 -12.03 -26.54
CA VAL A 429 19.07 -10.74 -25.89
C VAL A 429 19.84 -9.82 -26.83
N GLY A 430 19.66 -8.51 -26.70
CA GLY A 430 20.31 -7.52 -27.56
C GLY A 430 21.84 -7.45 -27.39
N SER A 431 22.34 -6.45 -26.67
CA SER A 431 23.79 -6.13 -26.61
C SER A 431 24.67 -7.16 -25.88
N GLY A 432 24.12 -7.93 -24.94
CA GLY A 432 24.92 -8.89 -24.16
C GLY A 432 24.12 -9.94 -23.40
N GLY A 433 24.59 -11.18 -23.39
CA GLY A 433 24.08 -12.25 -22.54
C GLY A 433 24.30 -11.94 -21.07
N ILE A 434 25.55 -12.11 -20.65
CA ILE A 434 25.95 -11.98 -19.25
C ILE A 434 27.26 -11.21 -19.18
N GLY A 435 27.44 -10.35 -18.20
CA GLY A 435 28.75 -9.71 -18.05
C GLY A 435 29.04 -9.01 -16.73
N ALA A 436 30.31 -8.69 -16.58
CA ALA A 436 30.86 -7.98 -15.44
C ALA A 436 31.59 -6.71 -15.89
N LEU A 437 31.29 -5.60 -15.22
CA LEU A 437 31.77 -4.25 -15.54
C LEU A 437 32.52 -3.68 -14.33
N GLY A 438 33.47 -2.77 -14.56
CA GLY A 438 34.13 -2.06 -13.47
C GLY A 438 34.89 -3.02 -12.54
N SER A 439 34.56 -3.06 -11.25
CA SER A 439 35.13 -4.00 -10.27
C SER A 439 34.22 -5.21 -9.98
N GLY A 440 33.22 -5.43 -10.84
CA GLY A 440 32.14 -6.40 -10.61
C GLY A 440 32.65 -7.83 -10.54
N ARG A 441 32.02 -8.65 -9.69
CA ARG A 441 32.37 -10.05 -9.51
C ARG A 441 31.23 -10.93 -9.98
N LEU A 442 31.48 -11.70 -11.03
CA LEU A 442 30.54 -12.67 -11.59
C LEU A 442 31.01 -14.09 -11.29
N VAL A 443 30.15 -14.89 -10.67
CA VAL A 443 30.36 -16.34 -10.48
C VAL A 443 29.21 -17.07 -11.15
N ALA A 444 29.48 -17.77 -12.25
CA ALA A 444 28.46 -18.45 -13.05
C ALA A 444 28.76 -19.95 -13.18
N ARG A 445 27.74 -20.79 -12.98
CA ARG A 445 27.80 -22.25 -13.06
C ARG A 445 26.61 -22.79 -13.85
N ASN A 446 26.85 -23.67 -14.82
CA ASN A 446 25.79 -24.27 -15.62
C ASN A 446 24.84 -23.21 -16.24
N VAL A 447 25.42 -22.23 -16.93
CA VAL A 447 24.68 -21.14 -17.55
C VAL A 447 24.66 -21.28 -19.05
N THR A 448 23.52 -21.03 -19.68
CA THR A 448 23.39 -21.05 -21.14
C THR A 448 23.01 -19.68 -21.69
N VAL A 449 23.77 -19.18 -22.65
CA VAL A 449 23.45 -17.99 -23.43
C VAL A 449 23.32 -18.37 -24.91
N THR A 450 22.20 -18.02 -25.53
CA THR A 450 21.96 -18.29 -26.95
C THR A 450 21.16 -17.19 -27.63
N GLY A 451 21.43 -16.92 -28.91
CA GLY A 451 20.72 -15.91 -29.70
C GLY A 451 21.02 -14.47 -29.26
N SER A 452 22.23 -14.18 -28.78
CA SER A 452 22.61 -12.81 -28.41
C SER A 452 22.92 -12.00 -29.68
N GLU A 453 22.30 -10.84 -29.87
CA GLU A 453 22.64 -9.91 -30.97
C GLU A 453 24.01 -9.24 -30.77
N GLY A 454 24.59 -9.38 -29.57
CA GLY A 454 25.89 -8.85 -29.19
C GLY A 454 26.83 -9.94 -28.69
N LEU A 455 27.37 -9.73 -27.50
CA LEU A 455 28.29 -10.66 -26.85
C LEU A 455 27.54 -11.73 -26.06
N GLY A 456 28.05 -12.96 -26.02
CA GLY A 456 27.50 -13.99 -25.12
C GLY A 456 27.88 -13.74 -23.66
N LEU A 457 29.19 -13.64 -23.41
CA LEU A 457 29.81 -13.29 -22.14
C LEU A 457 30.72 -12.08 -22.32
N PHE A 458 30.73 -11.14 -21.37
CA PHE A 458 31.68 -10.03 -21.43
C PHE A 458 32.26 -9.60 -20.08
N GLY A 459 33.51 -9.13 -20.10
CA GLY A 459 34.20 -8.55 -18.97
C GLY A 459 34.97 -7.29 -19.39
N THR A 460 34.86 -6.21 -18.62
CA THR A 460 35.64 -4.98 -18.83
C THR A 460 36.03 -4.32 -17.51
N GLY A 461 36.88 -3.30 -17.54
CA GLY A 461 37.39 -2.67 -16.33
C GLY A 461 38.36 -3.59 -15.60
N SER A 462 38.16 -3.71 -14.30
CA SER A 462 38.91 -4.59 -13.38
C SER A 462 38.05 -5.79 -12.95
N ALA A 463 37.04 -6.16 -13.73
CA ALA A 463 36.04 -7.13 -13.35
C ALA A 463 36.63 -8.53 -13.20
N TYR A 464 36.05 -9.32 -12.31
CA TYR A 464 36.44 -10.70 -12.08
C TYR A 464 35.32 -11.66 -12.49
N LEU A 465 35.64 -12.62 -13.36
CA LEU A 465 34.68 -13.58 -13.89
C LEU A 465 35.16 -15.01 -13.61
N ASP A 466 34.37 -15.78 -12.86
CA ASP A 466 34.59 -17.21 -12.66
C ASP A 466 33.41 -17.98 -13.24
N VAL A 467 33.59 -18.54 -14.43
CA VAL A 467 32.55 -19.16 -15.24
C VAL A 467 32.92 -20.62 -15.52
N VAL A 468 32.05 -21.55 -15.10
CA VAL A 468 32.31 -22.98 -15.21
C VAL A 468 31.11 -23.71 -15.81
N ASP A 469 31.39 -24.72 -16.63
CA ASP A 469 30.41 -25.64 -17.25
C ASP A 469 29.26 -24.89 -17.94
N SER A 470 29.57 -23.82 -18.65
CA SER A 470 28.59 -22.91 -19.26
C SER A 470 28.70 -22.88 -20.79
N THR A 471 27.61 -22.51 -21.47
CA THR A 471 27.49 -22.52 -22.93
C THR A 471 27.14 -21.11 -23.42
N PHE A 472 27.92 -20.60 -24.37
CA PHE A 472 27.72 -19.31 -25.02
C PHE A 472 27.79 -19.52 -26.53
N THR A 473 26.65 -19.68 -27.18
CA THR A 473 26.56 -20.07 -28.59
C THR A 473 25.58 -19.17 -29.31
N ASP A 474 25.63 -19.11 -30.65
CA ASP A 474 24.71 -18.28 -31.43
C ASP A 474 24.67 -16.82 -30.94
N CYS A 475 25.88 -16.24 -30.82
CA CYS A 475 26.06 -14.83 -30.48
C CYS A 475 26.62 -14.10 -31.70
N ALA A 476 26.07 -12.94 -32.06
CA ALA A 476 26.37 -12.29 -33.33
C ALA A 476 27.70 -11.52 -33.36
N VAL A 477 28.28 -11.16 -32.20
CA VAL A 477 29.59 -10.46 -32.13
C VAL A 477 30.72 -11.41 -31.73
N ALA A 478 30.59 -12.06 -30.57
CA ALA A 478 31.49 -13.08 -30.07
C ALA A 478 30.81 -13.86 -28.95
N GLY A 479 31.18 -15.13 -28.79
CA GLY A 479 30.70 -15.93 -27.66
C GLY A 479 31.22 -15.39 -26.32
N ALA A 480 32.48 -14.93 -26.27
CA ALA A 480 33.03 -14.19 -25.11
C ALA A 480 34.01 -13.07 -25.51
N SER A 481 33.98 -11.94 -24.78
CA SER A 481 34.96 -10.85 -24.92
C SER A 481 35.44 -10.32 -23.57
N PHE A 482 36.76 -10.20 -23.41
CA PHE A 482 37.39 -9.66 -22.21
C PHE A 482 38.35 -8.55 -22.59
N ASP A 483 38.03 -7.34 -22.13
CA ASP A 483 38.77 -6.11 -22.40
C ASP A 483 39.45 -5.57 -21.13
N GLU A 484 40.33 -4.58 -21.32
CA GLU A 484 41.02 -3.86 -20.25
C GLU A 484 41.74 -4.81 -19.27
N LYS A 485 41.44 -4.73 -17.96
CA LYS A 485 42.03 -5.55 -16.90
C LYS A 485 41.08 -6.64 -16.40
N ALA A 486 40.02 -6.94 -17.16
CA ALA A 486 39.11 -8.02 -16.79
C ALA A 486 39.88 -9.35 -16.70
N ALA A 487 39.67 -10.08 -15.61
CA ALA A 487 40.45 -11.26 -15.27
C ALA A 487 39.54 -12.38 -14.75
N GLY A 488 40.06 -13.59 -14.68
CA GLY A 488 39.36 -14.72 -14.06
C GLY A 488 39.57 -16.03 -14.79
N ARG A 489 38.51 -16.84 -14.87
CA ARG A 489 38.57 -18.21 -15.38
C ARG A 489 37.31 -18.60 -16.14
N LEU A 490 37.50 -19.21 -17.30
CA LEU A 490 36.50 -19.99 -18.04
C LEU A 490 36.94 -21.45 -18.07
N ALA A 491 36.17 -22.33 -17.41
CA ALA A 491 36.50 -23.76 -17.35
C ALA A 491 35.35 -24.63 -17.85
N GLY A 492 35.66 -25.63 -18.69
CA GLY A 492 34.66 -26.59 -19.17
C GLY A 492 33.54 -25.97 -20.01
N CYS A 493 33.76 -24.77 -20.55
CA CYS A 493 32.76 -24.00 -21.27
C CYS A 493 32.71 -24.34 -22.77
N THR A 494 31.54 -24.22 -23.38
CA THR A 494 31.35 -24.25 -24.83
C THR A 494 31.12 -22.83 -25.33
N VAL A 495 31.93 -22.34 -26.26
CA VAL A 495 31.85 -20.96 -26.75
C VAL A 495 31.94 -20.93 -28.28
N ASP A 496 30.91 -20.39 -28.93
CA ASP A 496 30.86 -20.17 -30.38
C ASP A 496 30.02 -18.91 -30.69
N SER A 497 30.12 -18.44 -31.93
CA SER A 497 29.36 -17.30 -32.48
C SER A 497 28.84 -17.64 -33.86
N THR A 498 27.79 -16.94 -34.31
CA THR A 498 27.15 -17.23 -35.60
C THR A 498 27.65 -16.35 -36.74
N ASP A 499 28.20 -15.16 -36.45
CA ASP A 499 28.65 -14.27 -37.52
C ASP A 499 29.81 -13.34 -37.14
N GLY A 500 30.59 -12.94 -38.15
CA GLY A 500 31.71 -12.01 -38.04
C GLY A 500 31.29 -10.54 -38.17
N ALA A 501 30.10 -10.16 -37.70
CA ALA A 501 29.41 -8.88 -37.99
C ALA A 501 30.22 -7.60 -37.70
N SER A 502 31.35 -7.72 -36.98
CA SER A 502 32.31 -6.64 -36.72
C SER A 502 33.40 -6.48 -37.80
N GLY A 503 33.27 -7.12 -38.97
CA GLY A 503 34.26 -7.04 -40.06
C GLY A 503 35.62 -7.70 -39.74
N THR A 504 35.72 -8.42 -38.62
CA THR A 504 36.95 -9.04 -38.11
C THR A 504 36.92 -10.57 -38.13
N GLY A 505 35.93 -11.16 -38.81
CA GLY A 505 35.69 -12.61 -38.83
C GLY A 505 34.96 -13.10 -37.58
N ALA A 506 34.29 -14.25 -37.68
CA ALA A 506 33.64 -14.89 -36.54
C ALA A 506 34.71 -15.35 -35.54
N VAL A 507 34.57 -14.94 -34.29
CA VAL A 507 35.52 -15.24 -33.20
C VAL A 507 34.74 -15.80 -32.03
N ALA A 508 35.20 -16.92 -31.46
CA ALA A 508 34.59 -17.47 -30.25
C ALA A 508 34.95 -16.63 -29.03
N VAL A 509 36.25 -16.38 -28.82
CA VAL A 509 36.75 -15.65 -27.66
C VAL A 509 37.72 -14.56 -28.07
N ARG A 510 37.47 -13.33 -27.61
CA ARG A 510 38.41 -12.20 -27.64
C ARG A 510 38.93 -11.98 -26.23
N HIS A 511 40.24 -11.99 -26.02
CA HIS A 511 40.78 -11.86 -24.66
C HIS A 511 42.06 -11.01 -24.58
N ASN A 512 42.26 -10.40 -23.43
CA ASN A 512 43.44 -9.60 -23.04
C ASN A 512 44.62 -10.46 -22.51
N GLY A 513 44.38 -11.75 -22.22
CA GLY A 513 45.36 -12.68 -21.65
C GLY A 513 45.35 -12.81 -20.12
N LEU A 514 44.38 -12.20 -19.43
CA LEU A 514 44.22 -12.27 -17.96
C LEU A 514 43.12 -13.24 -17.50
N VAL A 515 42.44 -13.87 -18.46
CA VAL A 515 41.43 -14.90 -18.20
C VAL A 515 42.01 -16.26 -18.56
N ASP A 516 42.04 -17.17 -17.59
CA ASP A 516 42.45 -18.57 -17.78
C ASP A 516 41.36 -19.33 -18.54
N LEU A 517 41.74 -19.97 -19.64
CA LEU A 517 40.85 -20.73 -20.52
C LEU A 517 41.19 -22.22 -20.39
N THR A 518 40.43 -22.96 -19.60
CA THR A 518 40.67 -24.39 -19.34
C THR A 518 39.58 -25.25 -19.98
N SER A 519 39.95 -26.27 -20.76
CA SER A 519 38.99 -27.23 -21.34
C SER A 519 37.87 -26.57 -22.16
N LEU A 520 38.20 -25.49 -22.88
CA LEU A 520 37.27 -24.74 -23.73
C LEU A 520 36.91 -25.55 -24.99
N ARG A 521 35.63 -25.64 -25.31
CA ARG A 521 35.12 -26.23 -26.56
C ARG A 521 34.64 -25.12 -27.49
N THR A 522 35.24 -25.02 -28.68
CA THR A 522 34.93 -23.99 -29.68
C THR A 522 35.22 -24.53 -31.09
N SER A 523 34.42 -24.12 -32.08
CA SER A 523 34.69 -24.34 -33.50
C SER A 523 35.37 -23.14 -34.17
N LEU A 524 35.39 -21.99 -33.50
CA LEU A 524 35.94 -20.72 -34.00
C LEU A 524 37.26 -20.31 -33.31
N PRO A 525 38.02 -19.38 -33.92
CA PRO A 525 39.28 -18.90 -33.36
C PRO A 525 39.14 -18.26 -31.97
N VAL A 526 40.17 -18.46 -31.15
CA VAL A 526 40.43 -17.70 -29.92
C VAL A 526 41.50 -16.66 -30.23
N VAL A 527 41.15 -15.39 -30.12
CA VAL A 527 41.99 -14.26 -30.56
C VAL A 527 42.39 -13.41 -29.38
N ARG A 528 43.71 -13.25 -29.20
CA ARG A 528 44.26 -12.25 -28.29
C ARG A 528 44.35 -10.91 -29.01
N HIS A 529 43.66 -9.88 -28.51
CA HIS A 529 43.84 -8.53 -29.04
C HIS A 529 44.99 -7.80 -28.33
N LYS A 530 45.64 -6.86 -29.02
CA LYS A 530 46.56 -5.92 -28.35
C LYS A 530 45.74 -5.05 -27.40
N GLU A 531 46.28 -4.85 -26.21
CA GLU A 531 45.72 -4.01 -25.15
C GLU A 531 45.16 -2.72 -25.76
N LYS A 532 43.85 -2.54 -25.70
CA LYS A 532 43.23 -1.28 -26.09
C LYS A 532 43.73 -0.25 -25.07
N PRO A 533 44.48 0.80 -25.47
CA PRO A 533 44.98 1.77 -24.52
C PRO A 533 43.79 2.31 -23.73
N ALA A 534 43.93 2.36 -22.40
CA ALA A 534 42.90 2.90 -21.52
C ALA A 534 42.43 4.23 -22.11
N THR A 535 41.14 4.31 -22.42
CA THR A 535 40.59 5.61 -22.82
C THR A 535 40.83 6.52 -21.62
N PRO A 536 41.46 7.71 -21.77
CA PRO A 536 41.66 8.60 -20.64
C PRO A 536 40.30 8.76 -19.97
N PRO A 537 40.24 8.68 -18.63
CA PRO A 537 38.96 8.63 -17.92
C PRO A 537 38.11 9.79 -18.42
N GLN A 538 37.05 9.46 -19.17
CA GLN A 538 36.00 10.44 -19.37
C GLN A 538 35.39 10.57 -17.99
N ILE A 539 35.68 11.69 -17.33
CA ILE A 539 35.01 12.07 -16.11
C ILE A 539 33.55 12.30 -16.52
N LEU A 540 32.75 11.24 -16.50
CA LEU A 540 31.31 11.33 -16.57
C LEU A 540 30.88 11.85 -15.21
N GLN A 541 30.77 13.17 -15.07
CA GLN A 541 30.13 13.73 -13.90
C GLN A 541 28.64 13.45 -14.01
N VAL A 542 28.19 12.41 -13.30
CA VAL A 542 26.79 12.11 -13.11
C VAL A 542 26.29 13.07 -12.05
N PHE A 543 25.68 14.16 -12.49
CA PHE A 543 25.11 15.15 -11.59
C PHE A 543 23.67 14.77 -11.26
N ASN A 544 23.42 14.41 -10.00
CA ASN A 544 22.07 14.17 -9.49
C ASN A 544 21.36 15.48 -9.09
N GLY A 545 21.62 16.59 -9.81
CA GLY A 545 21.18 17.95 -9.51
C GLY A 545 21.49 18.93 -10.66
N PRO A 546 20.99 20.18 -10.61
CA PRO A 546 21.21 21.15 -11.68
C PRO A 546 22.69 21.52 -11.81
N VAL A 547 23.16 21.61 -13.05
CA VAL A 547 24.56 21.93 -13.39
C VAL A 547 24.58 23.22 -14.19
N PHE A 548 25.38 24.18 -13.74
CA PHE A 548 25.60 25.44 -14.44
C PHE A 548 27.02 25.51 -14.94
N ASN A 549 27.18 25.59 -16.26
CA ASN A 549 28.48 25.68 -16.91
C ASN A 549 28.76 27.13 -17.36
N GLY A 550 28.58 28.08 -16.46
CA GLY A 550 28.75 29.52 -16.68
C GLY A 550 28.25 30.36 -15.49
N PRO A 551 28.53 31.69 -15.46
CA PRO A 551 28.05 32.57 -14.40
C PRO A 551 26.52 32.62 -14.35
N VAL A 552 25.96 32.52 -13.15
CA VAL A 552 24.52 32.66 -12.91
C VAL A 552 24.32 33.77 -11.89
N HIS A 553 23.38 34.66 -12.18
CA HIS A 553 22.99 35.77 -11.31
C HIS A 553 21.51 35.65 -10.98
N ASP A 554 21.14 35.97 -9.74
CA ASP A 554 19.75 36.04 -9.24
C ASP A 554 18.89 34.78 -9.40
N VAL A 555 19.48 33.59 -9.24
CA VAL A 555 18.74 32.31 -9.29
C VAL A 555 18.44 31.76 -7.90
N GLN A 556 17.25 31.19 -7.74
CA GLN A 556 16.88 30.33 -6.61
C GLN A 556 16.44 28.97 -7.13
N LEU A 557 17.04 27.90 -6.58
CA LEU A 557 16.83 26.53 -7.04
C LEU A 557 16.39 25.68 -5.86
N ALA A 558 15.35 24.89 -6.06
CA ALA A 558 14.96 23.83 -5.16
C ALA A 558 15.07 22.49 -5.91
N TRP A 559 15.86 21.57 -5.37
CA TRP A 559 16.07 20.25 -5.97
C TRP A 559 15.97 19.16 -4.91
N ASN A 560 15.29 18.06 -5.25
CA ASN A 560 15.02 16.92 -4.36
C ASN A 560 14.25 17.25 -3.07
N ASN A 561 13.27 18.17 -3.12
CA ASN A 561 12.44 18.54 -1.97
C ASN A 561 11.01 18.04 -2.12
N GLY A 562 10.45 17.45 -1.06
CA GLY A 562 9.05 16.97 -1.02
C GLY A 562 8.01 18.07 -0.77
N HIS A 563 8.41 19.25 -0.31
CA HIS A 563 7.54 20.42 -0.16
C HIS A 563 8.40 21.70 -0.10
N VAL A 564 8.05 22.73 -0.88
CA VAL A 564 8.74 24.03 -0.87
C VAL A 564 7.69 25.15 -0.80
N VAL A 565 7.79 26.04 0.18
CA VAL A 565 7.01 27.28 0.25
C VAL A 565 8.00 28.43 0.31
N GLN A 566 7.91 29.34 -0.67
CA GLN A 566 8.82 30.46 -0.78
C GLN A 566 8.03 31.77 -0.76
N GLN A 567 8.37 32.66 0.17
CA GLN A 567 7.85 34.03 0.24
C GLN A 567 9.04 35.00 0.14
N GLN A 568 9.05 35.83 -0.90
CA GLN A 568 9.92 37.00 -0.98
C GLN A 568 9.18 38.17 -0.33
N THR A 569 9.66 38.63 0.81
CA THR A 569 9.31 39.95 1.34
C THR A 569 10.31 40.96 0.79
N GLU A 570 9.91 41.75 -0.19
CA GLU A 570 10.67 42.94 -0.60
C GLU A 570 10.71 43.92 0.58
N GLY A 571 11.90 44.09 1.16
CA GLY A 571 12.17 45.08 2.19
C GLY A 571 13.29 46.00 1.70
N ASP A 572 12.95 47.28 1.55
CA ASP A 572 13.84 48.41 1.29
C ASP A 572 15.16 48.33 2.08
N SER A 573 16.28 48.52 1.38
CA SER A 573 17.45 49.15 2.00
C SER A 573 18.29 49.90 0.97
N THR A 574 18.06 51.22 0.96
CA THR A 574 18.92 52.28 0.45
C THR A 574 20.33 52.29 1.06
N HIS A 575 21.36 52.42 0.20
CA HIS A 575 22.61 53.23 0.32
C HIS A 575 23.70 52.88 1.35
N PRO A 576 24.97 53.33 1.14
CA PRO A 576 25.49 54.24 0.10
C PRO A 576 26.19 53.60 -1.09
#